data_AF-M0NZI9-F1
#
_entry.id   AF-M0NZI9-F1
#
_cell.length_a   1.000
_cell.length_b   1.000
_cell.length_c   1.000
_cell.angle_alpha   90.00
_cell.angle_beta   90.00
_cell.angle_gamma   90.00
#
_symmetry.space_group_name_H-M   'P 1'
#
loop_
_entity.id
_entity.type
_entity.pdbx_description
1 polymer ?
#
loop_
_entity_poly.entity_id
_entity_poly.type
_entity_poly.pdbx_seq_one_letter_code
_entity_poly.pdbx_strand_id
1 'polypeptide(L)'
;MSDTTGDEGARVTARYEETDGERRLTFSADGSEVTVAQNVDGYAMLKVRRGRNGDELERYYGFDMALDHAAELLGVAVADLPVPDAAADMGM
;
A
#
# COMPACT_ATOMS: atom_id res chain seq x y z
N MET A 1 2.91 13.82 3.63
CA MET A 1 2.73 12.64 4.49
C MET A 1 1.34 12.74 5.07
N SER A 2 0.52 11.72 4.83
CA SER A 2 -0.85 11.63 5.33
C SER A 2 -1.04 10.27 5.99
N ASP A 3 -1.62 10.25 7.20
CA ASP A 3 -1.90 9.04 7.96
C ASP A 3 -3.42 8.83 8.05
N THR A 4 -3.88 7.59 7.88
CA THR A 4 -5.31 7.22 7.94
C THR A 4 -5.47 5.88 8.68
N THR A 5 -6.56 5.71 9.42
CA THR A 5 -6.85 4.50 10.23
C THR A 5 -8.18 3.90 9.78
N GLY A 6 -8.23 2.58 9.61
CA GLY A 6 -9.44 1.82 9.26
C GLY A 6 -10.28 1.46 10.49
N ASP A 7 -11.56 1.12 10.30
CA ASP A 7 -12.52 0.85 11.40
C ASP A 7 -12.78 -0.66 11.62
N GLU A 8 -12.91 -1.03 12.89
CA GLU A 8 -13.10 -2.34 13.55
C GLU A 8 -12.96 -3.66 12.74
N GLY A 9 -11.71 -4.01 12.38
CA GLY A 9 -11.26 -5.36 11.98
C GLY A 9 -9.73 -5.39 11.81
N ALA A 10 -8.99 -5.77 12.86
CA ALA A 10 -7.56 -5.44 13.07
C ALA A 10 -7.27 -3.93 12.96
N ARG A 11 -6.47 -3.34 13.86
CA ARG A 11 -6.15 -1.90 13.75
C ARG A 11 -5.14 -1.70 12.62
N VAL A 12 -5.64 -1.60 11.39
CA VAL A 12 -4.81 -1.29 10.22
C VAL A 12 -4.63 0.22 10.14
N THR A 13 -3.37 0.66 10.08
CA THR A 13 -3.00 2.05 9.78
C THR A 13 -2.38 2.13 8.40
N ALA A 14 -2.67 3.19 7.67
CA ALA A 14 -2.03 3.50 6.41
C ALA A 14 -1.25 4.81 6.49
N ARG A 15 -0.09 4.81 5.85
CA ARG A 15 0.77 5.97 5.66
C ARG A 15 1.05 6.16 4.18
N TYR A 16 0.68 7.33 3.67
CA TYR A 16 1.01 7.75 2.31
C TYR A 16 2.14 8.78 2.31
N GLU A 17 3.10 8.59 1.40
CA GLU A 17 4.15 9.56 1.14
C GLU A 17 4.74 9.45 -0.27
N GLU A 18 5.29 10.56 -0.73
CA GLU A 18 6.02 10.65 -1.99
C GLU A 18 7.49 10.91 -1.68
N THR A 19 8.37 10.04 -2.16
CA THR A 19 9.79 10.09 -1.83
C THR A 19 10.57 9.25 -2.83
N ASP A 20 11.83 9.61 -3.10
CA ASP A 20 12.71 8.87 -4.01
C ASP A 20 12.13 8.62 -5.41
N GLY A 21 11.25 9.52 -5.90
CA GLY A 21 10.55 9.33 -7.17
C GLY A 21 9.45 8.27 -7.14
N GLU A 22 9.00 7.85 -5.95
CA GLU A 22 7.93 6.89 -5.74
C GLU A 22 6.79 7.49 -4.89
N ARG A 23 5.56 7.11 -5.22
CA ARG A 23 4.40 7.19 -4.33
C ARG A 23 4.35 5.89 -3.52
N ARG A 24 4.34 5.97 -2.20
CA ARG A 24 4.37 4.82 -1.30
C ARG A 24 3.14 4.85 -0.40
N LEU A 25 2.35 3.80 -0.45
CA LEU A 25 1.27 3.53 0.49
C LEU A 25 1.67 2.34 1.36
N THR A 26 1.94 2.59 2.63
CA THR A 26 2.36 1.57 3.59
C THR A 26 1.23 1.29 4.57
N PHE A 27 0.88 0.02 4.69
CA PHE A 27 -0.09 -0.50 5.64
C PHE A 27 0.64 -1.21 6.78
N SER A 28 0.17 -1.00 8.00
CA SER A 28 0.70 -1.65 9.20
C SER A 28 -0.44 -2.28 10.00
N ALA A 29 -0.29 -3.55 10.37
CA ALA A 29 -1.23 -4.28 11.21
C ALA A 29 -0.46 -5.28 12.09
N ASP A 30 -0.75 -5.33 13.39
CA ASP A 30 -0.18 -6.28 14.35
C ASP A 30 1.35 -6.49 14.25
N GLY A 31 2.09 -5.40 14.01
CA GLY A 31 3.56 -5.40 13.89
C GLY A 31 4.11 -5.84 12.53
N SER A 32 3.24 -6.16 11.58
CA SER A 32 3.58 -6.39 10.17
C SER A 32 3.39 -5.12 9.35
N GLU A 33 4.24 -4.94 8.33
CA GLU A 33 4.15 -3.82 7.39
C GLU A 33 4.23 -4.30 5.95
N VAL A 34 3.41 -3.70 5.09
CA VAL A 34 3.41 -3.94 3.64
C VAL A 34 3.30 -2.62 2.91
N THR A 35 4.12 -2.42 1.89
CA THR A 35 4.11 -1.20 1.08
C THR A 35 3.73 -1.52 -0.36
N VAL A 36 2.75 -0.77 -0.87
CA VAL A 36 2.46 -0.62 -2.29
C VAL A 36 3.20 0.62 -2.80
N ALA A 37 4.11 0.45 -3.75
CA ALA A 37 4.91 1.52 -4.31
C ALA A 37 4.67 1.69 -5.82
N GLN A 38 4.45 2.91 -6.25
CA GLN A 38 4.34 3.30 -7.65
C GLN A 38 5.46 4.28 -7.99
N ASN A 39 6.10 4.15 -9.15
CA ASN A 39 6.99 5.22 -9.61
C ASN A 39 6.16 6.44 -10.02
N VAL A 40 6.59 7.64 -9.64
CA VAL A 40 5.98 8.91 -10.08
C VAL A 40 6.20 9.12 -11.59
N ASP A 41 7.38 8.72 -12.07
CA ASP A 41 7.76 8.80 -13.48
C ASP A 41 7.82 7.41 -14.13
N GLY A 42 7.34 7.31 -15.37
CA GLY A 42 7.42 6.09 -16.19
C GLY A 42 6.14 5.25 -16.19
N TYR A 43 6.26 3.97 -16.51
CA TYR A 43 5.11 3.05 -16.52
C TYR A 43 4.61 2.85 -15.08
N ALA A 44 3.34 3.21 -14.86
CA ALA A 44 2.65 3.30 -13.59
C ALA A 44 2.41 1.94 -12.86
N MET A 45 3.30 0.97 -13.02
CA MET A 45 3.21 -0.33 -12.35
C MET A 45 3.39 -0.19 -10.84
N LEU A 46 2.60 -0.96 -10.11
CA LEU A 46 2.61 -1.02 -8.66
C LEU A 46 3.47 -2.20 -8.21
N LYS A 47 4.31 -1.97 -7.21
CA LYS A 47 5.19 -2.96 -6.58
C LYS A 47 4.68 -3.21 -5.17
N VAL A 48 4.50 -4.47 -4.78
CA VAL A 48 4.21 -4.85 -3.39
C VAL A 48 5.49 -5.35 -2.74
N ARG A 49 5.78 -4.87 -1.52
CA ARG A 49 6.95 -5.28 -0.72
C ARG A 49 6.64 -5.33 0.76
N ARG A 50 7.44 -6.09 1.54
CA ARG A 50 7.36 -6.08 3.01
C ARG A 50 8.09 -4.89 3.59
N GLY A 51 7.37 -4.05 4.34
CA GLY A 51 7.88 -2.82 4.91
C GLY A 51 8.36 -1.80 3.88
N ARG A 52 8.73 -0.62 4.38
CA ARG A 52 9.02 0.54 3.54
C ARG A 52 10.21 0.38 2.61
N ASN A 53 11.21 -0.42 2.98
CA ASN A 53 12.48 -0.59 2.25
C ASN A 53 12.76 -2.06 1.90
N GLY A 54 11.76 -2.94 2.01
CA GLY A 54 11.97 -4.34 1.69
C GLY A 54 12.13 -4.58 0.19
N ASP A 55 12.52 -5.82 -0.12
CA ASP A 55 12.61 -6.28 -1.49
C ASP A 55 11.21 -6.39 -2.11
N GLU A 56 11.15 -6.09 -3.40
CA GLU A 56 9.95 -6.30 -4.22
C GLU A 56 9.57 -7.77 -4.20
N LEU A 57 8.30 -8.04 -3.91
CA LEU A 57 7.72 -9.37 -3.95
C LEU A 57 7.02 -9.63 -5.28
N GLU A 58 6.20 -8.69 -5.73
CA GLU A 58 5.37 -8.85 -6.93
C GLU A 58 4.99 -7.50 -7.55
N ARG A 59 4.64 -7.51 -8.85
CA ARG A 59 4.18 -6.33 -9.60
C ARG A 59 2.76 -6.47 -10.14
N TYR A 60 2.02 -5.37 -10.12
CA TYR A 60 0.65 -5.29 -10.61
C TYR A 60 0.42 -4.08 -11.51
N TYR A 61 -0.45 -4.27 -12.50
CA TYR A 61 -0.97 -3.18 -13.33
C TYR A 61 -2.17 -2.47 -12.69
N GLY A 62 -2.93 -3.15 -11.82
CA GLY A 62 -4.12 -2.61 -11.19
C GLY A 62 -3.93 -2.44 -9.69
N PHE A 63 -4.44 -1.32 -9.16
CA PHE A 63 -4.32 -1.01 -7.73
C PHE A 63 -5.11 -1.97 -6.86
N ASP A 64 -6.31 -2.36 -7.27
CA ASP A 64 -7.12 -3.34 -6.55
C ASP A 64 -6.38 -4.67 -6.35
N MET A 65 -5.66 -5.16 -7.36
CA MET A 65 -4.87 -6.40 -7.22
C MET A 65 -3.66 -6.23 -6.31
N ALA A 66 -3.03 -5.05 -6.32
CA ALA A 66 -1.95 -4.74 -5.38
C ALA A 66 -2.45 -4.65 -3.93
N LEU A 67 -3.64 -4.09 -3.72
CA LEU A 67 -4.29 -4.00 -2.41
C LEU A 67 -4.72 -5.38 -1.89
N ASP A 68 -5.25 -6.24 -2.77
CA ASP A 68 -5.61 -7.62 -2.42
C ASP A 68 -4.40 -8.38 -1.89
N HIS A 69 -3.28 -8.37 -2.63
CA HIS A 69 -2.04 -9.00 -2.15
C HIS A 69 -1.50 -8.34 -0.87
N ALA A 70 -1.62 -7.01 -0.72
CA ALA A 70 -1.20 -6.35 0.52
C ALA A 70 -2.03 -6.81 1.72
N ALA A 71 -3.34 -6.99 1.54
CA ALA A 71 -4.24 -7.51 2.56
C ALA A 71 -3.93 -8.97 2.91
N GLU A 72 -3.66 -9.82 1.91
CA GLU A 72 -3.22 -11.21 2.11
C GLU A 72 -1.94 -11.29 2.95
N LEU A 73 -0.96 -10.43 2.66
CA LEU A 73 0.31 -10.39 3.40
C LEU A 73 0.14 -9.93 4.85
N LEU A 74 -0.87 -9.09 5.13
CA LEU A 74 -1.22 -8.61 6.47
C LEU A 74 -2.20 -9.54 7.20
N GLY A 75 -2.82 -10.49 6.49
CA GLY A 75 -3.84 -11.38 7.06
C GLY A 75 -5.15 -10.67 7.41
N VAL A 76 -5.50 -9.60 6.69
CA VAL A 76 -6.73 -8.80 6.89
C VAL A 76 -7.61 -8.84 5.65
N ALA A 77 -8.86 -8.37 5.73
CA ALA A 77 -9.67 -8.22 4.53
C ALA A 77 -9.22 -6.98 3.74
N VAL A 78 -9.28 -7.04 2.41
CA VAL A 78 -8.93 -5.88 1.56
C VAL A 78 -9.81 -4.65 1.85
N ALA A 79 -11.07 -4.88 2.24
CA ALA A 79 -11.99 -3.81 2.63
C ALA A 79 -11.59 -3.09 3.93
N ASP A 80 -10.73 -3.71 4.75
CA ASP A 80 -10.24 -3.14 6.00
C ASP A 80 -8.99 -2.27 5.77
N LEU A 81 -8.41 -2.26 4.57
CA LEU A 81 -7.28 -1.40 4.23
C LEU A 81 -7.74 0.06 4.06
N PRO A 82 -7.29 0.99 4.92
CA PRO A 82 -7.67 2.39 4.78
C PRO A 82 -6.83 3.03 3.67
N VAL A 83 -7.41 3.26 2.49
CA VAL A 83 -6.74 3.99 1.40
C VAL A 83 -7.00 5.50 1.54
N PRO A 84 -5.96 6.33 1.77
CA PRO A 84 -6.14 7.79 1.84
C PRO A 84 -6.49 8.37 0.46
N ASP A 85 -7.24 9.47 0.43
CA ASP A 85 -7.61 10.17 -0.82
C ASP A 85 -6.40 10.50 -1.71
N ALA A 86 -5.27 10.85 -1.10
CA ALA A 86 -4.02 11.17 -1.80
C ALA A 86 -3.37 9.97 -2.51
N ALA A 87 -3.84 8.74 -2.26
CA ALA A 87 -3.37 7.50 -2.88
C ALA A 87 -4.45 6.84 -3.77
N ALA A 88 -5.65 7.41 -3.84
CA ALA A 88 -6.80 6.78 -4.49
C ALA A 88 -6.65 6.61 -6.02
N ASP A 89 -5.78 7.40 -6.64
CA ASP A 89 -5.46 7.38 -8.08
C ASP A 89 -4.19 6.57 -8.40
N MET A 90 -3.57 5.91 -7.42
CA MET A 90 -2.47 4.99 -7.70
C MET A 90 -2.94 3.88 -8.64
N GLY A 91 -2.09 3.47 -9.58
CA GLY A 91 -2.38 2.46 -10.61
C GLY A 91 -3.16 2.95 -11.84
N MET A 92 -3.50 4.25 -11.95
CA MET A 92 -4.01 4.88 -13.18
C MET A 92 -2.91 5.61 -13.96
#